data_AF-A0A351Q4X5-F1
#
_entry.id   AF-A0A351Q4X5-F1
#
_cell.length_a   1.000
_cell.length_b   1.000
_cell.length_c   1.000
_cell.angle_alpha   90.00
_cell.angle_beta   90.00
_cell.angle_gamma   90.00
#
_symmetry.space_group_name_H-M   'P 1'
#
loop_
_entity.id
_entity.type
_entity.pdbx_description
1 polymer ?
#
loop_
_entity_poly.entity_id
_entity_poly.type
_entity_poly.pdbx_seq_one_letter_code
_entity_poly.pdbx_strand_id
1 'polypeptide(L)'
;MKDCNQCGKCCIKYGDGALSATAAEIDMWELFEPHIYEYVKDNEIWFSPDTGLQLTRCPFLEIEPGQGKTKYTCSIYQSRPEDCRHYPSNIAEMVRDECEMIEVKDLDDFKKAQSKLDDLMEDSRPRSQ
;
A
#
# COMPACT_ATOMS: atom_id res chain seq x y z
N MET A 1 10.27 7.56 14.46
CA MET A 1 9.58 6.46 13.78
C MET A 1 10.13 5.12 14.20
N LYS A 2 9.20 4.21 14.45
CA LYS A 2 9.40 2.77 14.64
C LYS A 2 8.99 1.99 13.40
N ASP A 3 9.24 0.69 13.40
CA ASP A 3 8.95 -0.20 12.28
C ASP A 3 7.43 -0.33 12.02
N CYS A 4 7.10 -0.63 10.76
CA CYS A 4 5.74 -1.00 10.37
C CYS A 4 5.29 -2.24 11.14
N ASN A 5 4.12 -2.16 11.76
CA ASN A 5 3.56 -3.24 12.57
C ASN A 5 2.61 -4.16 11.77
N GLN A 6 2.52 -3.99 10.44
CA GLN A 6 1.62 -4.75 9.56
C GLN A 6 0.13 -4.60 9.93
N CYS A 7 -0.30 -3.41 10.34
CA CYS A 7 -1.71 -3.14 10.68
C CYS A 7 -2.70 -3.17 9.49
N GLY A 8 -2.21 -3.21 8.24
CA GLY A 8 -3.05 -3.30 7.03
C GLY A 8 -3.80 -2.02 6.65
N LYS A 9 -3.64 -0.91 7.38
CA LYS A 9 -4.38 0.35 7.13
C LYS A 9 -4.21 0.88 5.70
N CYS A 10 -3.03 0.74 5.10
CA CYS A 10 -2.80 1.13 3.70
C CYS A 10 -3.74 0.39 2.74
N CYS A 11 -3.85 -0.93 2.86
CA CYS A 11 -4.71 -1.74 2.01
C CYS A 11 -6.20 -1.59 2.36
N ILE A 12 -6.55 -1.36 3.63
CA ILE A 12 -7.95 -1.21 4.05
C ILE A 12 -8.50 0.15 3.64
N LYS A 13 -7.70 1.22 3.70
CA LYS A 13 -8.14 2.58 3.40
C LYS A 13 -8.09 2.93 1.91
N TYR A 14 -7.13 2.38 1.17
CA TYR A 14 -6.92 2.74 -0.23
C TYR A 14 -7.28 1.61 -1.20
N GLY A 15 -7.49 0.38 -0.71
CA GLY A 15 -7.85 -0.77 -1.54
C GLY A 15 -9.26 -0.74 -2.12
N ASP A 16 -10.02 0.33 -1.90
CA ASP A 16 -11.41 0.54 -2.33
C ASP A 16 -11.53 1.37 -3.62
N GLY A 17 -10.50 1.32 -4.47
CA GLY A 17 -10.44 2.06 -5.74
C GLY A 17 -9.65 3.37 -5.68
N ALA A 18 -9.04 3.70 -4.52
CA ALA A 18 -8.16 4.86 -4.39
C ALA A 18 -6.70 4.58 -4.81
N LEU A 19 -6.41 3.38 -5.34
CA LEU A 19 -5.10 2.98 -5.84
C LEU A 19 -5.11 2.91 -7.36
N SER A 20 -3.99 3.28 -7.97
CA SER A 20 -3.73 3.11 -9.39
C SER A 20 -2.51 2.24 -9.63
N ALA A 21 -2.44 1.66 -10.82
CA ALA A 21 -1.26 0.98 -11.35
C ALA A 21 -0.85 1.67 -12.64
N THR A 22 0.44 1.69 -12.93
CA THR A 22 0.94 2.18 -14.21
C THR A 22 0.59 1.21 -15.33
N ALA A 23 0.51 1.72 -16.57
CA ALA A 23 0.29 0.86 -17.74
C ALA A 23 1.35 -0.24 -17.87
N ALA A 24 2.62 0.07 -17.56
CA ALA A 24 3.70 -0.90 -17.62
C ALA A 24 3.56 -2.03 -16.57
N GLU A 25 3.00 -1.74 -15.39
CA GLU A 25 2.70 -2.77 -14.39
C GLU A 25 1.56 -3.67 -14.85
N ILE A 26 0.51 -3.09 -15.42
CA ILE A 26 -0.64 -3.83 -15.95
C ILE A 26 -0.19 -4.75 -17.10
N ASP A 27 0.60 -4.25 -18.05
CA ASP A 27 1.18 -5.03 -19.15
C ASP A 27 2.04 -6.19 -18.62
N MET A 28 2.80 -5.96 -17.54
CA MET A 28 3.62 -6.99 -16.91
C MET A 28 2.75 -8.06 -16.25
N TRP A 29 1.70 -7.67 -15.52
CA TRP A 29 0.77 -8.62 -14.91
C TRP A 29 0.02 -9.45 -15.95
N GLU A 30 -0.39 -8.86 -17.08
CA GLU A 30 -1.04 -9.59 -18.17
C GLU A 30 -0.17 -10.74 -18.67
N LEU A 31 1.13 -10.51 -18.80
CA LEU A 31 2.07 -11.49 -19.35
C LEU A 31 2.59 -12.50 -18.33
N PHE A 32 2.82 -12.09 -17.09
CA PHE A 32 3.58 -12.87 -16.11
C PHE A 32 2.81 -13.21 -14.83
N GLU A 33 1.77 -12.45 -14.50
CA GLU A 33 1.00 -12.60 -13.26
C GLU A 33 -0.52 -12.54 -13.53
N PRO A 34 -1.08 -13.50 -14.29
CA PRO A 34 -2.48 -13.48 -14.69
C PRO A 34 -3.45 -13.51 -13.50
N HIS A 35 -3.01 -14.06 -12.36
CA HIS A 35 -3.75 -14.04 -11.10
C HIS A 35 -3.89 -12.64 -10.47
N ILE A 36 -3.05 -11.68 -10.86
CA ILE A 36 -3.20 -10.26 -10.52
C ILE A 36 -4.04 -9.57 -11.58
N TYR A 37 -3.74 -9.84 -12.85
CA TYR A 37 -4.40 -9.22 -14.00
C TYR A 37 -5.90 -9.51 -14.06
N GLU A 38 -6.38 -10.65 -13.54
CA GLU A 38 -7.82 -10.95 -13.49
C GLU A 38 -8.65 -9.90 -12.71
N TYR A 39 -8.00 -9.09 -11.88
CA TYR A 39 -8.62 -7.99 -11.14
C TYR A 39 -8.47 -6.61 -11.82
N VAL A 40 -7.94 -6.56 -13.04
CA VAL A 40 -7.80 -5.35 -13.85
C VAL A 40 -8.99 -5.21 -14.80
N LYS A 41 -9.54 -4.01 -14.93
CA LYS A 41 -10.59 -3.70 -15.90
C LYS A 41 -10.41 -2.28 -16.42
N ASP A 42 -10.43 -2.10 -17.74
CA ASP A 42 -10.28 -0.79 -18.38
C ASP A 42 -9.02 -0.01 -17.91
N ASN A 43 -7.92 -0.73 -17.66
CA ASN A 43 -6.67 -0.24 -17.07
C ASN A 43 -6.78 0.33 -15.64
N GLU A 44 -7.85 -0.03 -14.92
CA GLU A 44 -8.07 0.32 -13.52
C GLU A 44 -8.07 -0.92 -12.62
N ILE A 45 -7.84 -0.71 -11.32
CA ILE A 45 -7.81 -1.75 -10.27
C ILE A 45 -8.64 -1.30 -9.05
N TRP A 46 -9.21 -2.18 -8.23
CA TRP A 46 -9.38 -3.64 -8.38
C TRP A 46 -10.84 -3.96 -8.70
N PHE A 47 -11.09 -4.85 -9.64
CA PHE A 47 -12.42 -5.28 -10.03
C PHE A 47 -12.60 -6.78 -9.79
N SER A 48 -13.81 -7.20 -9.41
CA SER A 48 -14.13 -8.61 -9.27
C SER A 48 -14.10 -9.30 -10.65
N PRO A 49 -13.34 -10.39 -10.84
CA PRO A 49 -13.31 -11.12 -12.10
C PRO A 49 -14.69 -11.74 -12.46
N ASP A 50 -15.48 -12.09 -11.45
CA ASP A 50 -16.80 -12.72 -11.64
C ASP A 50 -17.90 -11.73 -12.01
N THR A 51 -17.88 -10.53 -11.42
CA THR A 51 -18.98 -9.56 -11.53
C THR A 51 -18.62 -8.30 -12.32
N GLY A 52 -17.33 -8.04 -12.52
CA GLY A 52 -16.83 -6.82 -13.14
C GLY A 52 -17.09 -5.55 -12.33
N LEU A 53 -17.52 -5.67 -11.06
CA LEU A 53 -17.75 -4.55 -10.14
C LEU A 53 -16.47 -4.16 -9.42
N GLN A 54 -16.30 -2.86 -9.14
CA GLN A 54 -15.17 -2.36 -8.37
C GLN A 54 -15.22 -2.91 -6.94
N LEU A 55 -14.09 -3.43 -6.49
CA LEU A 55 -13.95 -3.95 -5.13
C LEU A 55 -13.80 -2.81 -4.14
N THR A 56 -14.38 -2.99 -2.96
CA THR A 56 -14.25 -2.04 -1.84
C THR A 56 -13.09 -2.39 -0.90
N ARG A 57 -12.25 -3.35 -1.30
CA ARG A 57 -11.09 -3.83 -0.54
C ARG A 57 -10.11 -4.50 -1.49
N CYS A 58 -8.81 -4.36 -1.20
CA CYS A 58 -7.76 -5.08 -1.92
C CYS A 58 -7.99 -6.61 -1.85
N PRO A 59 -8.04 -7.31 -3.00
CA PRO A 59 -8.25 -8.76 -3.05
C PRO A 59 -7.04 -9.54 -2.52
N PHE A 60 -5.85 -8.94 -2.51
CA PHE A 60 -4.59 -9.56 -2.09
C PHE A 60 -4.21 -9.29 -0.62
N LEU A 61 -5.13 -8.70 0.16
CA LEU A 61 -4.92 -8.42 1.58
C LEU A 61 -5.31 -9.64 2.42
N GLU A 62 -4.31 -10.29 2.97
CA GLU A 62 -4.40 -11.50 3.78
C GLU A 62 -4.26 -11.20 5.28
N ILE A 63 -4.76 -12.10 6.12
CA ILE A 63 -4.58 -12.06 7.57
C ILE A 63 -3.58 -13.15 7.95
N GLU A 64 -2.52 -12.78 8.66
CA GLU A 64 -1.54 -13.74 9.17
C GLU A 64 -2.19 -14.61 10.28
N PRO A 65 -2.17 -15.94 10.16
CA PRO A 65 -2.74 -16.82 11.17
C PRO A 65 -1.87 -16.84 12.43
N GLY A 66 -2.47 -16.60 13.61
CA GLY A 66 -1.73 -16.64 14.88
C GLY A 66 -2.56 -16.26 16.10
N GLN A 67 -2.01 -16.52 17.28
CA GLN A 67 -2.57 -16.06 18.55
C GLN A 67 -1.91 -14.73 18.92
N GLY A 68 -2.60 -13.61 18.72
CA GLY A 68 -2.05 -12.28 18.99
C GLY A 68 -2.84 -11.16 18.33
N LYS A 69 -2.22 -9.98 18.18
CA LYS A 69 -2.78 -8.89 17.38
C LYS A 69 -2.85 -9.32 15.91
N THR A 70 -3.98 -9.03 15.26
CA THR A 70 -4.15 -9.24 13.82
C THR A 70 -3.07 -8.52 13.05
N LYS A 71 -2.33 -9.29 12.25
CA LYS A 71 -1.36 -8.77 11.28
C LYS A 71 -1.86 -9.05 9.89
N TYR A 72 -1.58 -8.13 8.99
CA TYR A 72 -1.97 -8.22 7.60
C TYR A 72 -0.75 -8.41 6.71
N THR A 73 -0.90 -9.25 5.69
CA THR A 73 0.12 -9.49 4.68
C THR A 73 -0.46 -9.22 3.30
N CYS A 74 0.42 -8.93 2.34
CA CYS A 74 0.03 -8.75 0.95
C CYS A 74 0.57 -9.94 0.17
N SER A 75 -0.32 -10.74 -0.45
CA SER A 75 0.08 -11.92 -1.22
C SER A 75 0.86 -11.56 -2.48
N ILE A 76 0.73 -10.31 -2.96
CA ILE A 76 1.44 -9.79 -4.13
C ILE A 76 2.55 -8.79 -3.76
N TYR A 77 3.17 -8.89 -2.57
CA TYR A 77 4.07 -7.85 -2.03
C TYR A 77 5.14 -7.33 -3.02
N GLN A 78 5.72 -8.20 -3.84
CA GLN A 78 6.74 -7.83 -4.84
C GLN A 78 6.15 -7.18 -6.09
N SER A 79 4.89 -7.46 -6.36
CA SER A 79 4.15 -7.06 -7.56
C SER A 79 3.04 -6.06 -7.25
N ARG A 80 3.08 -5.44 -6.07
CA ARG A 80 2.12 -4.41 -5.66
C ARG A 80 2.18 -3.23 -6.63
N PRO A 81 1.06 -2.55 -6.92
CA PRO A 81 1.06 -1.32 -7.70
C PRO A 81 1.98 -0.25 -7.11
N GLU A 82 2.44 0.68 -7.95
CA GLU A 82 3.32 1.79 -7.55
C GLU A 82 2.79 2.57 -6.36
N ASP A 83 1.51 2.94 -6.37
CA ASP A 83 0.87 3.67 -5.27
C ASP A 83 0.99 2.92 -3.93
N CYS A 84 0.85 1.59 -3.95
CA CYS A 84 1.04 0.75 -2.76
C CYS A 84 2.49 0.75 -2.28
N ARG A 85 3.48 0.83 -3.17
CA ARG A 85 4.91 0.88 -2.80
C ARG A 85 5.26 2.22 -2.18
N HIS A 86 4.62 3.29 -2.63
CA HIS A 86 4.93 4.64 -2.19
C HIS A 86 4.34 4.99 -0.82
N TYR A 87 3.38 4.22 -0.32
CA TYR A 87 2.79 4.44 0.99
C TYR A 87 3.74 4.04 2.14
N PRO A 88 3.91 4.87 3.18
CA PRO A 88 3.42 6.24 3.27
C PRO A 88 4.31 7.23 2.51
N SER A 89 3.66 8.17 1.83
CA SER A 89 4.30 9.18 0.99
C SER A 89 4.79 10.38 1.80
N ASN A 90 4.09 10.74 2.87
CA ASN A 90 4.45 11.88 3.70
C ASN A 90 3.93 11.80 5.15
N ILE A 91 4.48 12.63 6.03
CA ILE A 91 4.09 12.67 7.46
C ILE A 91 2.63 13.05 7.65
N ALA A 92 2.09 13.98 6.86
CA ALA A 92 0.70 14.39 7.01
C ALA A 92 -0.28 13.26 6.67
N GLU A 93 0.04 12.43 5.66
CA GLU A 93 -0.68 11.19 5.36
C GLU A 93 -0.61 10.20 6.52
N MET A 94 0.60 9.95 7.06
CA MET A 94 0.75 9.07 8.22
C MET A 94 -0.04 9.55 9.44
N VAL A 95 -0.11 10.85 9.72
CA VAL A 95 -0.90 11.42 10.82
C VAL A 95 -2.40 11.23 10.56
N ARG A 96 -2.87 11.56 9.35
CA ARG A 96 -4.26 11.36 8.92
C ARG A 96 -4.67 9.89 9.03
N ASP A 97 -3.73 8.99 8.76
CA ASP A 97 -3.97 7.55 8.80
C ASP A 97 -3.76 6.92 10.16
N GLU A 98 -3.40 7.72 11.17
CA GLU A 98 -3.04 7.25 12.50
C GLU A 98 -2.01 6.12 12.40
N CYS A 99 -1.04 6.29 11.50
CA CYS A 99 -0.01 5.32 11.24
C CYS A 99 0.82 5.11 12.49
N GLU A 100 0.82 3.87 12.98
CA GLU A 100 1.48 3.59 14.25
C GLU A 100 2.99 3.82 14.17
N MET A 101 3.62 3.81 13.00
CA MET A 101 5.06 4.11 12.85
C MET A 101 5.46 5.48 13.42
N ILE A 102 4.55 6.47 13.44
CA ILE A 102 4.80 7.78 14.03
C ILE A 102 4.87 7.69 15.56
N GLU A 103 5.91 8.31 16.12
CA GLU A 103 6.07 8.52 17.56
C GLU A 103 5.80 9.99 17.92
N VAL A 104 5.52 10.28 19.20
CA VAL A 104 5.24 11.65 19.68
C VAL A 104 6.34 12.64 19.27
N LYS A 105 7.61 12.24 19.40
CA LYS A 105 8.77 13.06 19.01
C LYS A 105 8.83 13.41 17.52
N ASP A 106 8.17 12.63 16.65
CA ASP A 106 8.15 12.89 15.22
C ASP A 106 7.13 14.01 14.89
N LEU A 107 6.22 14.33 15.81
CA LEU A 107 5.23 15.40 15.65
C LEU A 107 5.79 16.79 15.97
N ASP A 108 6.93 16.86 16.67
CA ASP A 108 7.57 18.13 17.05
C ASP A 108 8.27 18.81 15.87
N ASP A 109 8.75 18.03 14.88
CA ASP A 109 9.45 18.53 13.69
C ASP A 109 9.12 17.66 12.46
N PHE A 110 8.15 18.11 11.67
CA PHE A 110 7.68 17.40 10.48
C PHE A 110 8.74 17.31 9.38
N LYS A 111 9.67 18.28 9.29
CA LYS A 111 10.74 18.24 8.27
C LYS A 111 11.74 17.15 8.61
N LYS A 112 12.15 17.08 9.87
CA LYS A 112 13.03 16.02 10.36
C LYS A 112 12.35 14.65 10.27
N ALA A 113 11.07 14.57 10.60
CA ALA A 113 10.30 13.34 10.45
C ALA A 113 10.22 12.92 8.97
N GLN A 114 9.90 13.83 8.04
CA GLN A 114 9.83 13.52 6.61
C GLN A 114 11.17 13.01 6.07
N SER A 115 12.30 13.65 6.44
CA SER A 115 13.62 13.15 6.07
C SER A 115 13.85 11.72 6.56
N LYS A 116 13.43 11.40 7.80
CA LYS A 116 13.56 10.04 8.36
C LYS A 116 12.64 9.04 7.66
N LEU A 117 11.43 9.46 7.27
CA LEU A 117 10.52 8.62 6.48
C LEU A 117 11.13 8.32 5.12
N ASP A 118 11.68 9.33 4.45
CA ASP A 118 12.26 9.15 3.14
C ASP A 118 13.49 8.24 3.17
N ASP A 119 14.32 8.31 4.22
CA ASP A 119 15.44 7.36 4.42
C ASP A 119 14.93 5.93 4.63
N LEU A 120 13.81 5.75 5.35
CA LEU A 120 13.19 4.43 5.54
C LEU A 120 12.60 3.85 4.24
N MET A 121 12.13 4.73 3.35
CA MET A 121 11.40 4.36 2.13
C MET A 121 12.30 4.40 0.88
N GLU A 122 13.62 4.54 1.02
CA GLU A 122 14.55 4.74 -0.10
C GLU A 122 14.52 3.62 -1.15
N ASP A 123 14.30 2.38 -0.71
CA ASP A 123 14.17 1.21 -1.58
C ASP A 123 12.80 1.14 -2.29
N SER A 124 11.81 1.89 -1.79
CA SER A 124 10.43 1.84 -2.26
C SER A 124 10.05 3.02 -3.15
N ARG A 125 10.63 4.21 -2.90
CA ARG A 125 10.33 5.44 -3.64
C ARG A 125 11.46 6.47 -3.57
N PRO A 126 11.54 7.41 -4.52
CA PRO A 126 12.44 8.55 -4.40
C PRO A 126 12.07 9.44 -3.20
N ARG A 127 13.07 10.18 -2.70
CA ARG A 127 12.90 11.21 -1.67
C ARG A 127 11.84 12.23 -2.07
N SER A 128 11.01 12.63 -1.11
CA SER A 128 10.01 13.68 -1.33
C SER A 128 10.72 15.03 -1.53
N GLN A 129 10.26 15.81 -2.51
CA GLN A 129 10.82 17.15 -2.81
C GLN A 129 10.28 18.23 -1.88
#